data_AF-K1SQM5-F1
#
_entry.id   AF-K1SQM5-F1
#
_cell.length_a   1.000
_cell.length_b   1.000
_cell.length_c   1.000
_cell.angle_alpha   90.00
_cell.angle_beta   90.00
_cell.angle_gamma   90.00
#
_symmetry.space_group_name_H-M   'P 1'
#
loop_
_entity.id
_entity.type
_entity.pdbx_description
1 polymer ?
#
loop_
_entity_poly.entity_id
_entity_poly.type
_entity_poly.pdbx_seq_one_letter_code
_entity_poly.pdbx_strand_id
1 'polypeptide(L)'
;LFPIIIAVIISLLLPSAAPLIGCLMLGNLMKECGVVDRLSKTVQNELMNIVVIFLGITVGATATAEAFINVQTLSILVLGVLAFALGTAGGLLLAKFMNLFLPEGKKMNP
;
A
#
# COMPACT_ATOMS: atom_id res chain seq x y z
N LEU A 1 9.54 12.10 -13.62
CA LEU A 1 8.62 13.25 -13.40
C LEU A 1 7.37 12.87 -12.61
N PHE A 2 6.72 11.74 -12.92
CA PHE A 2 5.52 11.25 -12.23
C PHE A 2 5.55 11.35 -10.68
N PRO A 3 6.61 10.92 -9.96
CA PRO A 3 6.60 10.93 -8.50
C PRO A 3 6.54 12.34 -7.90
N ILE A 4 7.19 13.30 -8.56
CA ILE A 4 7.24 14.70 -8.12
C ILE A 4 5.87 15.36 -8.33
N ILE A 5 5.25 15.14 -9.49
CA ILE A 5 3.94 15.71 -9.81
C ILE A 5 2.87 15.20 -8.83
N ILE A 6 2.85 13.90 -8.56
CA ILE A 6 1.88 13.32 -7.62
C ILE A 6 2.10 13.82 -6.19
N ALA A 7 3.35 13.88 -5.74
CA ALA A 7 3.65 14.38 -4.40
C ALA A 7 3.17 15.82 -4.20
N VAL A 8 3.37 16.70 -5.20
CA VAL A 8 2.89 18.09 -5.16
C VAL A 8 1.36 18.16 -5.18
N ILE A 9 0.71 17.43 -6.09
CA ILE A 9 -0.76 17.44 -6.21
C ILE A 9 -1.42 16.95 -4.92
N ILE A 10 -0.94 15.85 -4.34
CA ILE A 10 -1.53 15.31 -3.11
C ILE A 10 -1.22 16.19 -1.89
N SER A 11 -0.04 16.79 -1.83
CA SER A 11 0.28 17.73 -0.75
C SER A 11 -0.63 18.96 -0.75
N LEU A 12 -1.10 19.40 -1.92
CA LEU A 12 -2.02 20.52 -2.07
C LEU A 12 -3.49 20.14 -1.85
N LEU A 13 -3.92 18.95 -2.31
CA LEU A 13 -5.30 18.50 -2.18
C LEU A 13 -5.62 17.85 -0.83
N LEU A 14 -4.70 17.04 -0.31
CA LEU A 14 -4.91 16.23 0.90
C LEU A 14 -3.63 16.18 1.75
N PRO A 15 -3.34 17.24 2.53
CA PRO A 15 -2.10 17.35 3.31
C PRO A 15 -1.94 16.24 4.36
N SER A 16 -3.04 15.66 4.86
CA SER A 16 -3.00 14.53 5.80
C SER A 16 -2.40 13.24 5.21
N ALA A 17 -2.49 13.05 3.89
CA ALA A 17 -1.87 11.93 3.18
C ALA A 17 -0.45 12.23 2.68
N ALA A 18 -0.01 13.49 2.76
CA ALA A 18 1.28 13.93 2.24
C ALA A 18 2.48 13.15 2.82
N PRO A 19 2.54 12.81 4.13
CA PRO A 19 3.66 12.04 4.67
C PRO A 19 3.74 10.63 4.07
N LEU A 20 2.60 9.95 3.94
CA LEU A 20 2.53 8.59 3.43
C LEU A 20 2.91 8.55 1.94
N ILE A 21 2.26 9.40 1.14
CA ILE A 21 2.49 9.44 -0.30
C ILE A 21 3.85 10.03 -0.64
N GLY A 22 4.33 11.02 0.12
CA GLY A 22 5.66 11.59 -0.02
C GLY A 22 6.75 10.53 0.15
N CYS A 23 6.68 9.72 1.20
CA CYS A 23 7.62 8.61 1.41
C CYS A 23 7.54 7.55 0.30
N LEU A 24 6.34 7.21 -0.16
CA LEU A 24 6.15 6.26 -1.27
C LEU A 24 6.74 6.78 -2.59
N MET A 25 6.45 8.04 -2.93
CA MET A 25 6.92 8.67 -4.16
C MET A 25 8.43 8.97 -4.10
N LEU A 26 9.00 9.21 -2.92
CA LEU A 26 10.45 9.31 -2.74
C LEU A 26 11.14 7.99 -3.07
N GLY A 27 10.62 6.86 -2.59
CA GLY A 27 11.13 5.53 -2.96
C GLY A 27 11.02 5.27 -4.46
N ASN A 28 9.89 5.65 -5.07
CA ASN A 28 9.70 5.58 -6.53
C ASN A 28 10.74 6.44 -7.27
N LEU A 29 10.98 7.68 -6.83
CA LEU A 29 11.97 8.57 -7.43
C LEU A 29 13.40 7.99 -7.33
N MET A 30 13.78 7.42 -6.18
CA MET A 30 15.09 6.77 -6.01
C MET A 30 15.29 5.60 -6.98
N LYS A 31 14.22 4.86 -7.29
CA LYS A 31 14.24 3.77 -8.28
C LYS A 31 14.32 4.28 -9.72
N GLU A 32 13.54 5.30 -10.07
CA GLU A 32 13.40 5.78 -11.44
C GLU A 32 14.48 6.81 -11.85
N CYS A 33 15.15 7.49 -10.91
CA CYS A 33 16.14 8.52 -11.25
C CYS A 33 17.49 7.96 -11.72
N GLY A 34 17.78 6.67 -11.50
CA GLY A 34 18.98 5.97 -12.01
C GLY A 34 20.33 6.43 -11.45
N VAL A 35 20.40 7.60 -10.80
CA VAL A 35 21.63 8.19 -10.25
C VAL A 35 21.96 7.72 -8.83
N VAL A 36 20.99 7.14 -8.12
CA VAL A 36 21.14 6.65 -6.72
C VAL A 36 20.94 5.14 -6.59
N ASP A 37 21.43 4.35 -7.55
CA ASP A 37 21.22 2.88 -7.58
C ASP A 37 21.66 2.16 -6.29
N ARG A 38 22.80 2.56 -5.71
CA ARG A 38 23.26 1.99 -4.42
C ARG A 38 22.26 2.25 -3.29
N LEU A 39 21.74 3.49 -3.21
CA LEU A 39 20.76 3.86 -2.19
C LEU A 39 19.42 3.14 -2.42
N SER A 40 18.97 3.08 -3.67
CA SER A 40 17.72 2.39 -4.04
C SER A 40 17.77 0.90 -3.68
N LYS A 41 18.89 0.23 -3.92
CA LYS A 41 19.10 -1.18 -3.53
C LYS A 41 19.15 -1.38 -2.02
N THR A 42 19.87 -0.52 -1.29
CA THR A 42 19.91 -0.57 0.17
C THR A 42 18.53 -0.32 0.79
N VAL A 43 17.75 0.64 0.28
CA VAL A 43 16.39 0.94 0.76
C VAL A 43 15.44 -0.24 0.53
N GLN A 44 15.48 -0.87 -0.65
CA GLN A 44 14.58 -1.98 -1.00
C GLN A 44 14.90 -3.29 -0.27
N ASN A 45 16.16 -3.52 0.11
CA ASN A 45 16.59 -4.79 0.68
C ASN A 45 17.05 -4.65 2.13
N GLU A 46 18.24 -4.08 2.34
CA GLU A 46 18.91 -4.05 3.65
C GLU A 46 18.08 -3.27 4.67
N LEU A 47 17.69 -2.05 4.33
CA LEU A 47 16.90 -1.18 5.21
C LEU A 47 15.51 -1.76 5.45
N MET A 48 14.85 -2.26 4.40
CA MET A 48 13.53 -2.89 4.51
C MET A 48 13.56 -4.07 5.47
N ASN A 49 14.53 -4.97 5.32
CA ASN A 49 14.68 -6.14 6.19
C ASN A 49 14.88 -5.75 7.65
N ILE A 50 15.75 -4.76 7.93
CA ILE A 50 16.01 -4.28 9.29
C ILE A 50 14.74 -3.67 9.90
N VAL A 51 14.06 -2.77 9.18
CA VAL A 51 12.86 -2.09 9.67
C VAL A 51 11.71 -3.08 9.86
N VAL A 52 11.54 -4.06 8.97
CA VAL A 52 10.50 -5.09 9.08
C VAL A 52 10.73 -5.98 10.31
N ILE A 53 11.97 -6.34 10.64
CA ILE A 53 12.28 -7.08 11.87
C ILE A 53 11.87 -6.25 13.09
N PHE A 54 12.27 -4.98 13.17
CA PHE A 54 11.90 -4.13 14.30
C PHE A 54 10.39 -3.90 14.41
N LEU A 55 9.72 -3.69 13.27
CA LEU A 55 8.27 -3.55 13.23
C LEU A 55 7.58 -4.84 13.71
N GLY A 56 8.05 -6.00 13.25
CA GLY A 56 7.52 -7.31 13.65
C GLY A 56 7.68 -7.57 15.15
N ILE A 57 8.85 -7.27 15.71
CA ILE A 57 9.08 -7.41 17.16
C ILE A 57 8.20 -6.43 17.95
N THR A 58 8.13 -5.16 17.54
CA THR A 58 7.36 -4.14 18.25
C THR A 58 5.87 -4.43 18.22
N VAL A 59 5.31 -4.77 17.04
CA VAL A 59 3.90 -5.15 16.89
C VAL A 59 3.60 -6.45 17.63
N GLY A 60 4.49 -7.45 17.55
CA GLY A 60 4.37 -8.70 18.29
C GLY A 60 4.38 -8.50 19.81
N ALA A 61 5.22 -7.59 20.32
CA ALA A 61 5.27 -7.25 21.73
C ALA A 61 3.98 -6.59 22.23
N THR A 62 3.23 -5.90 21.36
CA THR A 62 1.92 -5.33 21.70
C THR A 62 0.77 -6.34 21.70
N ALA A 63 0.99 -7.57 21.22
CA ALA A 63 -0.02 -8.63 21.16
C ALA A 63 -0.10 -9.41 22.50
N THR A 64 -0.54 -8.75 23.57
CA THR A 64 -0.77 -9.40 24.87
C THR A 64 -1.99 -10.32 24.81
N ALA A 65 -2.04 -11.35 25.66
CA ALA A 65 -3.15 -12.32 25.68
C ALA A 65 -4.52 -11.65 25.93
N GLU A 66 -4.56 -10.61 26.75
CA GLU A 66 -5.76 -9.82 27.05
C GLU A 66 -6.20 -8.96 25.86
N ALA A 67 -5.26 -8.43 25.07
CA ALA A 67 -5.56 -7.69 23.84
C ALA A 67 -5.97 -8.62 22.69
N PHE A 68 -5.44 -9.85 22.65
CA PHE A 68 -5.70 -10.81 21.57
C PHE A 68 -7.02 -11.58 21.76
N ILE A 69 -7.31 -12.06 22.99
CA ILE A 69 -8.56 -12.76 23.34
C ILE A 69 -9.61 -11.73 23.79
N ASN A 70 -9.84 -10.73 22.95
CA ASN A 70 -10.92 -9.76 23.12
C ASN A 70 -11.92 -9.94 21.98
N VAL A 71 -13.22 -9.89 22.29
CA VAL A 71 -14.31 -9.95 21.31
C VAL A 71 -14.14 -8.88 20.22
N GLN A 72 -13.62 -7.69 20.58
CA GLN A 72 -13.30 -6.63 19.62
C GLN A 72 -12.21 -7.07 18.64
N THR A 73 -11.11 -7.67 19.11
CA THR A 73 -10.01 -8.14 18.26
C THR A 73 -10.46 -9.25 17.30
N LEU A 74 -11.28 -10.18 17.79
CA LEU A 74 -11.88 -11.22 16.95
C LEU A 74 -12.77 -10.61 15.86
N SER A 75 -13.55 -9.57 16.19
CA SER A 75 -14.40 -8.87 15.23
C SER A 75 -13.57 -8.17 14.13
N ILE A 76 -12.43 -7.56 14.48
CA ILE A 76 -11.52 -6.92 13.51
C ILE A 76 -10.96 -7.97 12.54
N LEU A 77 -10.61 -9.16 13.03
CA LEU A 77 -10.09 -10.25 12.20
C LEU A 77 -11.14 -10.70 11.16
N VAL A 78 -12.38 -10.94 11.61
CA VAL A 78 -13.48 -11.35 10.71
C VAL A 78 -13.81 -10.23 9.70
N LEU A 79 -13.87 -8.98 10.16
CA LEU A 79 -14.09 -7.83 9.29
C LEU A 79 -12.96 -7.69 8.25
N GLY A 80 -11.72 -7.98 8.62
CA GLY A 80 -10.58 -7.98 7.68
C GLY A 80 -10.76 -8.99 6.55
N VAL A 81 -11.15 -10.23 6.87
CA VAL A 81 -11.42 -11.26 5.84
C VAL A 81 -12.55 -10.82 4.91
N LEU A 82 -13.64 -10.29 5.47
CA LEU A 82 -14.77 -9.77 4.68
C LEU A 82 -14.36 -8.55 3.83
N ALA A 83 -13.54 -7.65 4.36
CA ALA A 83 -13.03 -6.49 3.63
C ALA A 83 -12.17 -6.90 2.42
N PHE A 84 -11.30 -7.92 2.56
CA PHE A 84 -10.53 -8.45 1.44
C PHE A 84 -11.42 -9.12 0.39
N ALA A 85 -12.42 -9.90 0.81
CA ALA A 85 -13.36 -10.56 -0.10
C ALA A 85 -14.18 -9.53 -0.91
N LEU A 86 -14.73 -8.52 -0.23
CA LEU A 86 -15.50 -7.43 -0.85
C LEU A 86 -14.61 -6.53 -1.70
N GLY A 87 -13.37 -6.26 -1.29
CA GLY A 87 -12.40 -5.50 -2.07
C GLY A 87 -12.04 -6.20 -3.39
N THR A 88 -11.82 -7.51 -3.34
CA THR A 88 -11.54 -8.33 -4.52
C THR A 88 -12.75 -8.39 -5.45
N ALA A 89 -13.95 -8.63 -4.91
CA ALA A 89 -15.19 -8.63 -5.68
C ALA A 89 -15.46 -7.25 -6.31
N GLY A 90 -15.24 -6.17 -5.57
CA GLY A 90 -15.36 -4.80 -6.06
C GLY A 90 -14.38 -4.50 -7.20
N GLY A 91 -13.13 -4.94 -7.08
CA GLY A 91 -12.12 -4.83 -8.15
C GLY A 91 -12.54 -5.54 -9.44
N LEU A 92 -13.01 -6.78 -9.33
CA LEU A 92 -13.57 -7.57 -10.45
C LEU A 92 -14.77 -6.88 -11.11
N LEU A 93 -15.71 -6.37 -10.30
CA LEU A 93 -16.89 -5.68 -10.80
C LEU A 93 -16.52 -4.37 -11.51
N LEU A 94 -15.56 -3.61 -10.98
CA LEU A 94 -15.07 -2.38 -11.59
C LEU A 94 -14.34 -2.68 -12.91
N ALA A 95 -13.52 -3.73 -12.97
CA ALA A 95 -12.88 -4.16 -14.22
C ALA A 95 -13.90 -4.55 -15.29
N LYS A 96 -14.96 -5.28 -14.92
CA LYS A 96 -16.07 -5.61 -15.82
C LYS A 96 -16.87 -4.38 -16.25
N PHE A 97 -17.08 -3.43 -15.34
CA PHE A 97 -17.77 -2.18 -15.66
C PHE A 97 -16.96 -1.34 -16.64
N MET A 98 -15.65 -1.21 -16.45
CA MET A 98 -14.76 -0.54 -17.39
C MET A 98 -14.83 -1.21 -18.78
N ASN A 99 -14.84 -2.54 -18.84
CA ASN A 99 -14.92 -3.30 -20.10
C ASN A 99 -16.19 -3.06 -20.94
N LEU A 100 -17.24 -2.46 -20.38
CA LEU A 100 -18.43 -2.05 -21.14
C LEU A 100 -18.15 -0.83 -22.03
N PHE A 101 -17.21 0.02 -21.63
CA PHE A 101 -16.85 1.25 -22.34
C PHE A 101 -15.55 1.13 -23.15
N LEU A 102 -14.77 0.05 -22.94
CA LEU A 102 -13.54 -0.19 -23.68
C LEU A 102 -13.82 -0.91 -25.02
N PRO A 103 -13.09 -0.55 -26.09
CA PRO A 103 -13.14 -1.26 -27.38
C PRO A 103 -12.79 -2.75 -27.23
N GLU A 104 -13.34 -3.61 -28.08
CA GLU A 104 -13.19 -5.07 -27.97
C GLU A 104 -11.73 -5.56 -27.91
N GLY A 105 -10.80 -4.87 -28.57
CA GLY A 105 -9.36 -5.18 -28.55
C GLY A 105 -8.56 -4.63 -27.36
N LYS A 106 -9.20 -3.91 -26.42
CA LYS A 106 -8.54 -3.32 -25.24
C LYS A 106 -9.21 -3.68 -23.92
N LYS A 107 -10.10 -4.68 -23.90
CA LYS A 107 -10.75 -5.14 -22.68
C LYS A 107 -9.71 -5.64 -21.66
N MET A 108 -9.85 -5.20 -20.42
CA MET A 108 -9.04 -5.62 -19.28
C MET A 108 -9.43 -7.05 -18.88
N ASN A 109 -8.46 -7.87 -18.47
CA ASN A 109 -8.77 -9.16 -17.87
C ASN A 109 -9.39 -8.92 -16.48
N PRO A 110 -10.63 -9.38 -16.22
CA PRO A 110 -11.27 -9.23 -14.92
C PRO A 110 -10.58 -10.00 -13.79
#